data_AF-A0A6M3KEP6-F1
#
_entry.id   AF-A0A6M3KEP6-F1
#
_cell.length_a   1.000
_cell.length_b   1.000
_cell.length_c   1.000
_cell.angle_alpha   90.00
_cell.angle_beta   90.00
_cell.angle_gamma   90.00
#
_symmetry.space_group_name_H-M   'P 1'
#
loop_
_entity.id
_entity.type
_entity.pdbx_description
1 polymer ?
#
loop_
_entity_poly.entity_id
_entity_poly.type
_entity_poly.pdbx_seq_one_letter_code
_entity_poly.pdbx_strand_id
1 'polypeptide(L)'
;MTLAVIKEFLPDVQFVHVLRDGRDMAYAPHLSYRVFWTGSATDAKPSPEGIMALWGYTNMMTRRVAKILEIPYFAIRYEDLFTKCHEVIRELWEWAGVKGNLEEAARLPKVTGKVGRYQGKEEIGKVTEAGRLALEEFGYI
;
A
#
# COMPACT_ATOMS: atom_id res chain seq x y z
N MET A 1 9.62 11.54 7.78
CA MET A 1 9.91 10.74 8.99
C MET A 1 9.99 9.29 8.56
N THR A 2 11.12 8.61 8.79
CA THR A 2 11.36 7.23 8.34
C THR A 2 10.98 6.22 9.43
N LEU A 3 10.69 4.97 9.06
CA LEU A 3 10.38 3.88 10.02
C LEU A 3 11.46 3.70 11.11
N ALA A 4 12.72 3.98 10.78
CA ALA A 4 13.84 3.95 11.73
C ALA A 4 13.65 4.90 12.90
N VAL A 5 13.26 6.15 12.61
CA VAL A 5 12.98 7.15 13.65
C VAL A 5 11.80 6.71 14.51
N ILE A 6 10.75 6.15 13.90
CA ILE A 6 9.59 5.68 14.66
C ILE A 6 9.99 4.57 15.64
N LYS A 7 10.79 3.58 15.21
CA LYS A 7 11.25 2.48 16.07
C LYS A 7 12.15 2.97 17.22
N GLU A 8 12.95 4.00 16.99
CA GLU A 8 13.80 4.61 18.02
C GLU A 8 12.96 5.23 19.15
N PHE A 9 11.90 5.96 18.80
CA PHE A 9 11.01 6.60 19.79
C PHE A 9 9.92 5.67 20.34
N LEU A 10 9.53 4.64 19.58
CA LEU A 10 8.47 3.67 19.92
C LEU A 10 9.00 2.24 19.69
N PRO A 11 9.75 1.67 20.64
CA PRO A 11 10.36 0.35 20.49
C PRO A 11 9.35 -0.77 20.20
N ASP A 12 8.14 -0.66 20.74
CA ASP A 12 7.08 -1.67 20.60
C ASP A 12 6.09 -1.35 19.46
N VAL A 13 6.46 -0.46 18.54
CA VAL A 13 5.59 -0.08 17.42
C VAL A 13 5.26 -1.28 16.53
N GLN A 14 3.99 -1.40 16.19
CA GLN A 14 3.48 -2.29 15.15
C GLN A 14 3.16 -1.47 13.90
N PHE A 15 3.51 -1.97 12.72
CA PHE A 15 3.30 -1.27 11.46
C PHE A 15 2.30 -2.00 10.56
N VAL A 16 1.17 -1.34 10.30
CA VAL A 16 0.16 -1.79 9.34
C VAL A 16 0.37 -1.05 8.03
N HIS A 17 0.62 -1.80 6.96
CA HIS A 17 0.87 -1.28 5.64
C HIS A 17 -0.31 -1.56 4.71
N VAL A 18 -1.11 -0.53 4.43
CA VAL A 18 -2.21 -0.64 3.46
C VAL A 18 -1.68 -0.37 2.06
N LEU A 19 -1.69 -1.41 1.24
CA LEU A 19 -1.25 -1.43 -0.15
C LEU A 19 -2.45 -1.33 -1.06
N ARG A 20 -2.33 -0.58 -2.15
CA ARG A 20 -3.28 -0.60 -3.24
C ARG A 20 -2.54 -0.97 -4.50
N ASP A 21 -3.20 -1.65 -5.43
CA ASP A 21 -2.58 -2.07 -6.68
C ASP A 21 -1.88 -0.88 -7.35
N GLY A 22 -0.57 -0.99 -7.56
CA GLY A 22 0.23 0.08 -8.14
C GLY A 22 -0.24 0.50 -9.53
N ARG A 23 -0.85 -0.42 -10.28
CA ARG A 23 -1.47 -0.14 -11.58
C ARG A 23 -2.70 0.76 -11.39
N ASP A 24 -3.50 0.52 -10.37
CA ASP A 24 -4.67 1.35 -10.06
C ASP A 24 -4.27 2.76 -9.58
N MET A 25 -3.13 2.86 -8.88
CA MET A 25 -2.51 4.12 -8.47
C MET A 25 -1.92 4.91 -9.64
N ALA A 26 -1.30 4.23 -10.60
CA ALA A 26 -0.74 4.84 -11.81
C ALA A 26 -1.78 5.59 -12.67
N TYR A 27 -3.05 5.17 -12.58
CA TYR A 27 -4.17 5.80 -13.31
C TYR A 27 -5.13 6.58 -12.40
N ALA A 28 -4.79 6.83 -11.14
CA ALA A 28 -5.66 7.58 -10.24
C ALA A 28 -5.61 9.10 -10.54
N PRO A 29 -6.76 9.75 -10.77
CA PRO A 29 -6.81 11.15 -11.24
C PRO A 29 -6.45 12.18 -10.17
N HIS A 30 -6.52 11.80 -8.89
CA HIS A 30 -6.36 12.69 -7.74
C HIS A 30 -5.02 12.47 -7.01
N LEU A 31 -4.11 11.64 -7.55
CA LEU A 31 -2.78 11.54 -6.96
C LEU A 31 -2.08 12.89 -7.14
N SER A 32 -1.93 13.62 -6.05
CA SER A 32 -0.99 14.74 -5.97
C SER A 32 0.41 14.14 -5.99
N TYR A 33 0.95 13.96 -7.21
CA TYR A 33 2.36 13.65 -7.43
C TYR A 33 3.29 14.65 -6.72
N ARG A 34 2.78 15.83 -6.32
CA ARG A 34 3.49 16.80 -5.47
C ARG A 34 3.95 16.27 -4.10
N VAL A 35 3.36 15.20 -3.56
CA VAL A 35 3.69 14.71 -2.19
C VAL A 35 4.67 13.53 -2.19
N PHE A 36 4.77 12.80 -3.30
CA PHE A 36 5.62 11.60 -3.39
C PHE A 36 7.04 11.85 -3.93
N TRP A 37 7.32 13.08 -4.38
CA TRP A 37 8.52 13.38 -5.16
C TRP A 37 9.55 14.18 -4.36
N THR A 38 10.60 13.48 -3.92
CA THR A 38 12.03 13.88 -3.98
C THR A 38 12.50 15.25 -3.47
N GLY A 39 11.66 16.08 -2.85
CA GLY A 39 12.03 17.45 -2.47
C GLY A 39 12.22 18.41 -3.65
N SER A 40 11.80 18.03 -4.87
CA SER A 40 11.81 18.90 -6.04
C SER A 40 10.44 18.90 -6.73
N ALA A 41 9.74 20.02 -6.65
CA ALA A 41 8.50 20.22 -7.41
C ALA A 41 8.85 20.35 -8.90
N THR A 42 8.52 19.33 -9.69
CA THR A 42 8.42 19.48 -11.14
C THR A 42 6.95 19.59 -11.49
N ASP A 43 6.60 20.47 -12.44
CA ASP A 43 5.23 20.60 -12.93
C ASP A 43 4.86 19.51 -13.96
N ALA A 44 5.80 18.61 -14.29
CA ALA A 44 5.58 17.52 -15.21
C ALA A 44 4.81 16.39 -14.54
N LYS A 45 3.67 16.00 -15.12
CA LYS A 45 2.93 14.81 -14.69
C LYS A 45 3.79 13.56 -14.99
N PRO A 46 4.08 12.70 -14.01
CA PRO A 46 4.84 11.48 -14.25
C PRO A 46 4.05 10.52 -15.14
N SER A 47 4.77 9.71 -15.94
CA SER A 47 4.15 8.64 -16.73
C SER A 47 3.60 7.54 -15.80
N PRO A 48 2.61 6.74 -16.24
CA PRO A 48 2.09 5.61 -15.47
C PRO A 48 3.19 4.62 -15.03
N GLU A 49 4.18 4.35 -15.87
CA GLU A 49 5.35 3.52 -15.56
C GLU A 49 6.23 4.16 -14.49
N GLY A 50 6.44 5.47 -14.55
CA GLY A 50 7.19 6.20 -13.53
C GLY A 50 6.49 6.17 -12.16
N ILE A 51 5.16 6.32 -12.14
CA ILE A 51 4.36 6.16 -10.92
C ILE A 51 4.48 4.72 -10.40
N MET A 52 4.42 3.74 -11.30
CA MET A 52 4.50 2.33 -10.93
C MET A 52 5.87 1.93 -10.38
N ALA A 53 6.96 2.39 -11.00
CA ALA A 53 8.31 2.16 -10.51
C ALA A 53 8.51 2.77 -9.12
N LEU A 54 7.98 3.99 -8.90
CA LEU A 54 8.00 4.64 -7.60
C LEU A 54 7.16 3.87 -6.56
N TRP A 55 5.97 3.44 -6.94
CA TRP A 55 5.12 2.60 -6.09
C TRP A 55 5.87 1.32 -5.70
N GLY A 56 6.50 0.64 -6.66
CA GLY A 56 7.25 -0.58 -6.39
C GLY A 56 8.42 -0.34 -5.44
N TYR A 57 9.23 0.67 -5.73
CA TYR A 57 10.37 1.05 -4.89
C TYR A 57 9.97 1.38 -3.46
N THR A 58 8.99 2.28 -3.28
CA THR A 58 8.56 2.75 -1.96
C THR A 58 7.95 1.64 -1.10
N ASN A 59 7.13 0.76 -1.69
CA ASN A 59 6.51 -0.33 -0.95
C ASN A 59 7.52 -1.42 -0.60
N MET A 60 8.40 -1.79 -1.52
CA MET A 60 9.49 -2.75 -1.24
C MET A 60 10.44 -2.22 -0.17
N MET A 61 10.83 -0.94 -0.24
CA MET A 61 11.69 -0.33 0.76
C MET A 61 11.04 -0.28 2.14
N THR A 62 9.74 0.04 2.21
CA THR A 62 8.97 0.00 3.45
C THR A 62 9.03 -1.39 4.10
N ARG A 63 8.71 -2.45 3.34
CA ARG A 63 8.77 -3.83 3.84
C ARG A 63 10.20 -4.24 4.25
N ARG A 64 11.20 -3.89 3.44
CA ARG A 64 12.61 -4.19 3.71
C ARG A 64 13.07 -3.53 5.00
N VAL A 65 12.74 -2.26 5.21
CA VAL A 65 13.12 -1.52 6.42
C VAL A 65 12.42 -2.09 7.64
N ALA A 66 11.12 -2.40 7.56
CA ALA A 66 10.40 -3.05 8.65
C ALA A 66 11.06 -4.38 9.05
N LYS A 67 11.49 -5.19 8.06
CA LYS A 67 12.23 -6.44 8.29
C LYS A 67 13.60 -6.20 8.95
N ILE A 68 14.39 -5.26 8.44
CA ILE A 68 15.74 -4.96 8.98
C ILE A 68 15.67 -4.48 10.43
N LEU A 69 14.65 -3.68 10.75
CA LEU A 69 14.45 -3.10 12.08
C LEU A 69 13.61 -4.01 13.01
N GLU A 70 13.27 -5.21 12.55
CA GLU A 70 12.45 -6.18 13.28
C GLU A 70 11.15 -5.55 13.82
N ILE A 71 10.54 -4.69 13.01
CA ILE A 71 9.24 -4.09 13.32
C ILE A 71 8.16 -5.11 12.97
N PRO A 72 7.26 -5.47 13.91
CA PRO A 72 6.08 -6.24 13.58
C PRO A 72 5.33 -5.58 12.42
N TYR A 73 5.19 -6.30 11.31
CA TYR A 73 4.66 -5.78 10.06
C TYR A 73 3.45 -6.59 9.59
N PHE A 74 2.36 -5.91 9.24
CA PHE A 74 1.16 -6.51 8.65
C PHE A 74 0.77 -5.77 7.37
N ALA A 75 0.65 -6.50 6.26
CA ALA A 75 0.26 -5.93 4.97
C ALA A 75 -1.21 -6.20 4.69
N ILE A 76 -1.93 -5.16 4.25
CA ILE A 76 -3.33 -5.27 3.82
C ILE A 76 -3.40 -4.82 2.38
N ARG A 77 -3.97 -5.64 1.49
CA ARG A 77 -4.37 -5.18 0.16
C ARG A 77 -5.71 -4.45 0.27
N TYR A 78 -5.75 -3.24 -0.22
CA TYR A 78 -6.91 -2.37 -0.22
C TYR A 78 -8.09 -3.03 -0.95
N GLU A 79 -7.81 -3.80 -2.00
CA GLU A 79 -8.77 -4.55 -2.78
C GLU A 79 -9.49 -5.64 -1.95
N ASP A 80 -8.80 -6.25 -0.98
CA ASP A 80 -9.38 -7.27 -0.11
C ASP A 80 -10.40 -6.66 0.86
N LEU A 81 -10.30 -5.37 1.18
CA LEU A 81 -11.30 -4.69 1.99
C LEU A 81 -12.67 -4.59 1.29
N PHE A 82 -12.74 -4.72 -0.04
CA PHE A 82 -14.02 -4.74 -0.76
C PHE A 82 -14.67 -6.12 -0.80
N THR A 83 -13.86 -7.17 -0.84
CA THR A 83 -14.33 -8.54 -1.11
C THR A 83 -14.31 -9.43 0.13
N LYS A 84 -13.43 -9.14 1.08
CA LYS A 84 -13.11 -9.96 2.26
C LYS A 84 -12.93 -9.11 3.52
N CYS A 85 -13.65 -7.99 3.62
CA CYS A 85 -13.46 -7.01 4.72
C CYS A 85 -13.44 -7.65 6.11
N HIS A 86 -14.39 -8.53 6.41
CA HIS A 86 -14.48 -9.16 7.73
C HIS A 86 -13.26 -10.04 8.04
N GLU A 87 -12.80 -10.82 7.06
CA GLU A 87 -11.60 -11.66 7.19
C GLU A 87 -10.35 -10.81 7.43
N VAL A 88 -10.15 -9.77 6.63
CA VAL A 88 -9.00 -8.87 6.76
C VAL A 88 -8.99 -8.16 8.12
N ILE A 89 -10.14 -7.66 8.57
CA ILE A 89 -10.24 -6.99 9.86
C ILE A 89 -10.01 -7.97 11.00
N ARG A 90 -10.52 -9.20 10.92
CA ARG A 90 -10.25 -10.24 11.90
C ARG A 90 -8.77 -10.56 12.00
N GLU A 91 -8.10 -10.80 10.88
CA GLU A 91 -6.66 -11.10 10.86
C GLU A 91 -5.83 -9.95 11.42
N LEU A 92 -6.14 -8.71 11.03
CA LEU A 92 -5.50 -7.52 11.58
C LEU A 92 -5.71 -7.42 13.09
N TRP A 93 -6.93 -7.68 13.57
CA TRP A 93 -7.30 -7.56 14.98
C TRP A 93 -6.58 -8.60 15.84
N GLU A 94 -6.54 -9.84 15.37
CA GLU A 94 -5.80 -10.95 15.98
C GLU A 94 -4.30 -10.65 16.01
N TRP A 95 -3.75 -10.21 14.87
CA TRP A 95 -2.33 -9.85 14.75
C TRP A 95 -1.93 -8.67 15.66
N ALA A 96 -2.78 -7.66 15.77
CA ALA A 96 -2.55 -6.49 16.61
C ALA A 96 -2.76 -6.79 18.11
N GLY A 97 -3.32 -7.96 18.46
CA GLY A 97 -3.59 -8.34 19.85
C GLY A 97 -4.61 -7.43 20.54
N VAL A 98 -5.49 -6.78 19.77
CA VAL A 98 -6.48 -5.84 20.33
C VAL A 98 -7.59 -6.62 21.04
N LYS A 99 -7.96 -6.17 22.23
CA LYS A 99 -9.12 -6.71 22.96
C LYS A 99 -10.36 -5.89 22.61
N GLY A 100 -11.51 -6.55 22.41
CA GLY A 100 -12.77 -5.85 22.17
C GLY A 100 -13.74 -6.63 21.29
N ASN A 101 -14.75 -5.92 20.78
CA ASN A 101 -15.78 -6.49 19.94
C ASN A 101 -15.36 -6.47 18.46
N LEU A 102 -14.79 -7.57 17.99
CA LEU A 102 -14.37 -7.73 16.59
C LEU A 102 -15.53 -7.48 15.60
N GLU A 103 -16.75 -7.92 15.93
CA GLU A 103 -17.90 -7.78 15.04
C GLU A 103 -18.29 -6.31 14.82
N GLU A 104 -18.10 -5.47 15.83
CA GLU A 104 -18.29 -4.03 15.70
C GLU A 104 -17.18 -3.42 14.84
N ALA A 105 -15.93 -3.79 15.10
CA ALA A 105 -14.77 -3.30 14.34
C ALA A 105 -14.86 -3.66 12.85
N ALA A 106 -15.29 -4.88 12.53
CA ALA A 106 -15.45 -5.34 11.15
C ALA A 106 -16.51 -4.56 10.35
N ARG A 107 -17.40 -3.82 11.03
CA ARG A 107 -18.43 -2.97 10.41
C ARG A 107 -17.98 -1.52 10.19
N LEU A 108 -16.85 -1.11 10.79
CA LEU A 108 -16.36 0.26 10.70
C LEU A 108 -15.83 0.66 9.31
N PRO A 109 -15.11 -0.20 8.56
CA PRO A 109 -14.57 0.19 7.27
C PRO A 109 -15.68 0.59 6.29
N LYS A 110 -15.73 1.89 5.97
CA LYS A 110 -16.54 2.42 4.87
C LYS A 110 -15.66 2.48 3.64
N VAL A 111 -15.52 1.36 2.95
CA VAL A 111 -14.63 1.27 1.80
C VAL A 111 -15.28 1.99 0.61
N THR A 112 -14.85 3.24 0.38
CA THR A 112 -15.35 4.06 -0.72
C THR A 112 -14.28 4.19 -1.79
N GLY A 113 -14.57 3.83 -3.04
CA GLY A 113 -13.64 4.03 -4.15
C GLY A 113 -13.92 3.13 -5.35
N LYS A 114 -13.05 3.22 -6.35
CA LYS A 114 -13.04 2.33 -7.52
C LYS A 114 -11.71 1.61 -7.57
N VAL A 115 -11.72 0.30 -7.73
CA VAL A 115 -10.53 -0.52 -8.02
C VAL A 115 -10.53 -0.89 -9.50
N GLY A 116 -9.38 -1.27 -10.05
CA GLY A 116 -9.28 -1.75 -11.43
C GLY A 116 -9.33 -0.65 -12.52
N ARG A 117 -8.96 0.61 -12.23
CA ARG A 117 -8.89 1.69 -13.24
C ARG A 117 -7.95 1.41 -14.41
N TYR A 118 -7.00 0.51 -14.18
CA TYR A 118 -6.02 0.09 -15.16
C TYR A 118 -6.58 -0.90 -16.19
N GLN A 119 -7.76 -1.48 -15.95
CA GLN A 119 -8.39 -2.41 -16.88
C GLN A 119 -8.72 -1.71 -18.20
N GLY A 120 -8.40 -2.38 -19.31
CA GLY A 120 -8.61 -1.85 -20.67
C GLY A 120 -7.62 -0.76 -21.10
N LYS A 121 -6.55 -0.51 -20.34
CA LYS A 121 -5.46 0.39 -20.77
C LYS A 121 -4.50 -0.35 -21.69
N GLU A 122 -4.24 0.22 -22.86
CA GLU A 122 -3.33 -0.37 -23.87
C GLU A 122 -1.91 -0.55 -23.31
N GLU A 123 -1.42 0.42 -22.54
CA GLU A 123 -0.07 0.44 -21.98
C GLU A 123 0.09 -0.43 -20.71
N ILE A 124 -0.92 -1.22 -20.31
CA ILE A 124 -0.91 -1.92 -19.02
C ILE A 124 0.23 -2.94 -18.89
N GLY A 125 0.69 -3.51 -20.00
CA GLY A 125 1.84 -4.42 -20.02
C GLY A 125 3.12 -3.74 -19.51
N LYS A 126 3.43 -2.53 -20.02
CA LYS A 126 4.61 -1.75 -19.62
C LYS A 126 4.51 -1.28 -18.18
N VAL A 127 3.32 -0.87 -17.75
CA VAL A 127 3.08 -0.49 -16.35
C VAL A 127 3.30 -1.71 -15.45
N THR A 128 2.71 -2.87 -15.76
CA THR A 128 2.88 -4.09 -14.97
C THR A 128 4.35 -4.50 -14.88
N GLU A 129 5.09 -4.45 -15.98
CA GLU A 129 6.54 -4.69 -16.03
C GLU A 129 7.30 -3.77 -15.08
N ALA A 130 7.02 -2.46 -15.14
CA ALA A 130 7.74 -1.43 -14.38
C ALA A 130 7.71 -1.63 -12.85
N GLY A 131 6.75 -2.41 -12.33
CA GLY A 131 6.69 -2.76 -10.92
C GLY A 131 6.46 -4.24 -10.65
N ARG A 132 6.83 -5.13 -11.58
CA ARG A 132 6.57 -6.59 -11.48
C ARG A 132 6.97 -7.18 -10.14
N LEU A 133 8.22 -6.96 -9.71
CA LEU A 133 8.74 -7.55 -8.48
C LEU A 133 7.91 -7.18 -7.25
N ALA A 134 7.43 -5.94 -7.18
CA ALA A 134 6.57 -5.50 -6.09
C ALA A 134 5.15 -6.07 -6.21
N LEU A 135 4.61 -6.19 -7.43
CA LEU A 135 3.32 -6.85 -7.64
C LEU A 135 3.35 -8.32 -7.19
N GLU A 136 4.41 -9.06 -7.51
CA GLU A 136 4.62 -10.45 -7.06
C GLU A 136 4.76 -10.52 -5.54
N GLU A 137 5.64 -9.68 -4.96
CA GLU A 137 5.91 -9.64 -3.51
C GLU A 137 4.66 -9.37 -2.65
N PHE A 138 3.72 -8.60 -3.20
CA PHE A 138 2.46 -8.23 -2.54
C PHE A 138 1.24 -8.99 -3.07
N GLY A 139 1.45 -10.02 -3.92
CA GLY A 139 0.39 -10.94 -4.35
C GLY A 139 -0.66 -10.32 -5.28
N TYR A 140 -0.28 -9.38 -6.14
CA TYR A 140 -1.15 -8.78 -7.16
C TYR A 140 -1.09 -9.48 -8.52
N ILE A 141 -0.06 -10.30 -8.74
CA ILE A 141 0.14 -11.19 -9.90
C ILE A 141 0.79 -12.48 -9.45
#